data_AF-A0A859FAG5-F1
#
_entry.id   AF-A0A859FAG5-F1
#
_cell.length_a   1.000
_cell.length_b   1.000
_cell.length_c   1.000
_cell.angle_alpha   90.00
_cell.angle_beta   90.00
_cell.angle_gamma   90.00
#
_symmetry.space_group_name_H-M   'P 1'
#
loop_
_entity.id
_entity.type
_entity.pdbx_description
1 polymer ?
#
loop_
_entity_poly.entity_id
_entity_poly.type
_entity_poly.pdbx_seq_one_letter_code
_entity_poly.pdbx_strand_id
1 'polypeptide(L)'
;MSNEHEVLDVDIRELDRKGSGRGTVWKENEFGDKRKLKLTVPMTLPGETIRVTVERPDKRRWWTKPQEVIKAHEERTQPACPHFNLCGGCAWQHWDYKGQVAYKTEEVRKMVEAQGFDPALVQDAIGAESEWHYRNKMEFTFSKEGDMGLHEQGNFRKIISIETCLIAGKEMVSAALTVAKWAKEHELSGYNKDTHEGLLRHLLVRQSFATGEVMLGVVATADPDGELSPLVEELKERIAADHPAVKSFLWLTNTDWADRVQAEQLTVLAGRDFIHEEMAGYKFRLWHDTFFQTNPVQAEKLVELALEMADAKPTERMIDLFCGVGTFSLPFADKVKALAGIEIVPTSIESAKRNATENGLTNTEFLAQDARTGIDKVLESFGRPELLLLDPPRSGAGGKVMRRIGRAQPERIVYVSCNPETFATDITELVPFGYELKRVQPVDLFPHTVHVELVSVLEKIKEA
;
A
#
# COMPACT_ATOMS: atom_id res chain seq x y z
N MET A 1 35.64 2.66 29.79
CA MET A 1 34.23 3.05 29.98
C MET A 1 33.42 1.79 29.73
N SER A 2 32.83 1.23 30.78
CA SER A 2 32.18 -0.08 30.75
C SER A 2 31.11 -0.14 29.65
N ASN A 3 31.17 -1.18 28.80
CA ASN A 3 30.06 -1.58 27.94
C ASN A 3 28.97 -2.20 28.83
N GLU A 4 28.33 -1.38 29.66
CA GLU A 4 27.18 -1.81 30.46
C GLU A 4 25.98 -1.97 29.53
N HIS A 5 25.91 -3.16 28.94
CA HIS A 5 24.66 -3.71 28.47
C HIS A 5 23.86 -4.18 29.68
N GLU A 6 22.56 -3.99 29.63
CA GLU A 6 21.65 -4.37 30.70
C GLU A 6 20.58 -5.30 30.15
N VAL A 7 20.25 -6.34 30.91
CA VAL A 7 19.15 -7.24 30.59
C VAL A 7 17.93 -6.78 31.37
N LEU A 8 16.85 -6.47 30.65
CA LEU A 8 15.61 -5.93 31.22
C LEU A 8 14.41 -6.75 30.74
N ASP A 9 13.46 -6.97 31.63
CA ASP A 9 12.13 -7.48 31.28
C ASP A 9 11.19 -6.29 31.08
N VAL A 10 10.47 -6.29 29.96
CA VAL A 10 9.72 -5.12 29.47
C VAL A 10 8.31 -5.54 29.08
N ASP A 11 7.32 -4.89 29.67
CA ASP A 11 5.94 -5.02 29.22
C ASP A 11 5.69 -4.17 27.97
N ILE A 12 5.23 -4.82 26.92
CA ILE A 12 4.80 -4.18 25.68
C ILE A 12 3.37 -3.70 25.86
N ARG A 13 3.12 -2.41 25.61
CA ARG A 13 1.82 -1.76 25.91
C ARG A 13 1.04 -1.35 24.66
N GLU A 14 1.74 -1.05 23.59
CA GLU A 14 1.17 -0.54 22.34
C GLU A 14 2.14 -0.83 21.19
N LEU A 15 1.71 -0.62 19.96
CA LEU A 15 2.56 -0.69 18.77
C LEU A 15 2.91 0.71 18.26
N ASP A 16 4.04 0.84 17.57
CA ASP A 16 4.34 2.03 16.79
C ASP A 16 3.77 1.98 15.36
N ARG A 17 3.96 3.07 14.61
CA ARG A 17 3.49 3.17 13.22
C ARG A 17 4.11 2.15 12.25
N LYS A 18 5.15 1.41 12.68
CA LYS A 18 5.78 0.32 11.94
C LYS A 18 5.39 -1.05 12.47
N GLY A 19 4.53 -1.11 13.50
CA GLY A 19 4.02 -2.35 14.08
C GLY A 19 4.99 -2.99 15.07
N SER A 20 5.99 -2.22 15.53
CA SER A 20 6.91 -2.67 16.57
C SER A 20 6.37 -2.34 17.95
N GLY A 21 6.50 -3.27 18.89
CA GLY A 21 6.05 -3.08 20.26
C GLY A 21 6.78 -1.94 20.95
N ARG A 22 6.04 -1.16 21.75
CA ARG A 22 6.58 -0.12 22.62
C ARG A 22 6.40 -0.50 24.08
N GLY A 23 7.50 -0.42 24.81
CA GLY A 23 7.55 -0.63 26.25
C GLY A 23 8.19 0.54 26.97
N THR A 24 7.92 0.66 28.26
CA THR A 24 8.58 1.63 29.14
C THR A 24 9.15 0.92 30.35
N VAL A 25 10.42 1.16 30.64
CA VAL A 25 11.06 0.79 31.91
C VAL A 25 11.37 2.05 32.69
N TRP A 26 11.06 2.04 33.99
CA TRP A 26 11.44 3.08 34.93
C TRP A 26 12.69 2.64 35.67
N LYS A 27 13.73 3.47 35.60
CA LYS A 27 15.00 3.25 36.28
C LYS A 27 15.20 4.33 37.33
N GLU A 28 15.75 3.99 38.47
CA GLU A 28 16.19 4.96 39.47
C GLU A 28 17.71 5.13 39.33
N ASN A 29 18.19 6.37 39.28
CA ASN A 29 19.64 6.61 39.33
C ASN A 29 20.15 6.57 40.77
N GLU A 30 21.46 6.63 40.96
CA GLU A 30 22.12 6.64 42.28
C GLU A 30 21.68 7.81 43.18
N PHE A 31 21.02 8.83 42.63
CA PHE A 31 20.52 10.02 43.32
C PHE A 31 19.02 9.96 43.62
N GLY A 32 18.33 8.85 43.29
CA GLY A 32 16.89 8.68 43.50
C GLY A 32 16.00 9.25 42.38
N ASP A 33 16.58 9.81 41.32
CA ASP A 33 15.82 10.32 40.18
C ASP A 33 15.32 9.17 39.30
N LYS A 34 14.00 9.13 39.09
CA LYS A 34 13.38 8.19 38.15
C LYS A 34 13.59 8.66 36.71
N ARG A 35 14.34 7.89 35.94
CA ARG A 35 14.52 8.03 34.49
C ARG A 35 13.63 7.04 33.74
N LYS A 36 13.02 7.53 32.68
CA LYS A 36 12.16 6.75 31.79
C LYS A 36 12.94 6.32 30.56
N LEU A 37 13.09 5.01 30.36
CA LEU A 37 13.62 4.40 29.15
C LEU A 37 12.46 3.90 28.29
N LYS A 38 12.30 4.46 27.09
CA LYS A 38 11.31 3.99 26.10
C LYS A 38 11.98 3.02 25.14
N LEU A 39 11.41 1.84 24.98
CA LEU A 39 11.94 0.78 24.14
C LEU A 39 11.02 0.53 22.96
N THR A 40 11.61 0.38 21.77
CA THR A 40 10.94 -0.17 20.59
C THR A 40 11.52 -1.55 20.33
N VAL A 41 10.65 -2.57 20.36
CA VAL A 41 11.02 -3.97 20.24
C VAL A 41 10.20 -4.59 19.10
N PRO A 42 10.78 -4.84 17.91
CA PRO A 42 10.05 -5.43 16.79
C PRO A 42 9.64 -6.87 17.11
N MET A 43 8.67 -7.40 16.38
CA MET A 43 8.18 -8.78 16.54
C MET A 43 7.60 -9.09 17.93
N THR A 44 6.98 -8.10 18.55
CA THR A 44 6.31 -8.22 19.86
C THR A 44 4.91 -7.62 19.81
N LEU A 45 4.03 -8.15 20.64
CA LEU A 45 2.61 -7.80 20.70
C LEU A 45 2.28 -7.04 21.99
N PRO A 46 1.29 -6.13 21.99
CA PRO A 46 0.79 -5.53 23.23
C PRO A 46 0.31 -6.61 24.21
N GLY A 47 0.60 -6.45 25.50
CA GLY A 47 0.27 -7.43 26.54
C GLY A 47 1.37 -8.46 26.81
N GLU A 48 2.43 -8.51 26.00
CA GLU A 48 3.58 -9.38 26.23
C GLU A 48 4.58 -8.80 27.24
N THR A 49 5.29 -9.70 27.91
CA THR A 49 6.50 -9.37 28.67
C THR A 49 7.70 -9.99 27.97
N ILE A 50 8.68 -9.16 27.59
CA ILE A 50 9.81 -9.53 26.74
C ILE A 50 11.10 -9.22 27.45
N ARG A 51 12.05 -10.15 27.43
CA ARG A 51 13.42 -9.91 27.85
C ARG A 51 14.22 -9.34 26.70
N VAL A 52 14.94 -8.26 26.97
CA VAL A 52 15.79 -7.57 26.00
C VAL A 52 17.16 -7.26 26.59
N THR A 53 18.18 -7.25 25.72
CA THR A 53 19.49 -6.67 26.04
C THR A 53 19.52 -5.23 25.51
N VAL A 54 19.82 -4.26 26.38
CA VAL A 54 19.93 -2.84 26.06
C VAL A 54 21.40 -2.42 26.14
N GLU A 55 22.02 -2.13 25.00
CA GLU A 55 23.44 -1.77 24.93
C GLU A 55 23.74 -0.36 25.43
N ARG A 56 22.74 0.55 25.41
CA ARG A 56 22.87 1.94 25.87
C ARG A 56 21.72 2.32 26.80
N PRO A 57 21.71 1.82 28.04
CA PRO A 57 20.61 2.01 28.98
C PRO A 57 20.49 3.46 29.51
N ASP A 58 21.50 4.30 29.27
CA ASP A 58 21.51 5.74 29.58
C ASP A 58 20.61 6.57 28.65
N LYS A 59 20.30 6.05 27.45
CA LYS A 59 19.48 6.73 26.46
C LYS A 59 18.02 6.77 26.89
N ARG A 60 17.30 7.84 26.52
CA ARG A 60 15.84 7.94 26.76
C ARG A 60 15.01 7.06 25.84
N ARG A 61 15.55 6.69 24.68
CA ARG A 61 14.90 5.88 23.65
C ARG A 61 15.92 4.90 23.10
N TRP A 62 15.52 3.64 22.94
CA TRP A 62 16.38 2.61 22.38
C TRP A 62 15.57 1.62 21.55
N TRP A 63 16.17 1.12 20.47
CA TRP A 63 15.63 0.03 19.66
C TRP A 63 16.47 -1.22 19.93
N THR A 64 15.82 -2.34 20.17
CA THR A 64 16.52 -3.61 20.39
C THR A 64 15.63 -4.78 19.96
N LYS A 65 16.25 -5.90 19.57
CA LYS A 65 15.52 -7.12 19.23
C LYS A 65 15.11 -7.87 20.50
N PRO A 66 13.99 -8.59 20.50
CA PRO A 66 13.62 -9.47 21.60
C PRO A 66 14.69 -10.56 21.76
N GLN A 67 15.11 -10.80 23.00
CA GLN A 67 15.96 -11.94 23.35
C GLN A 67 15.12 -13.16 23.67
N GLU A 68 14.04 -12.97 24.45
CA GLU A 68 13.15 -14.04 24.90
C GLU A 68 11.75 -13.47 25.17
N VAL A 69 10.70 -14.22 24.84
CA VAL A 69 9.31 -13.91 25.22
C VAL A 69 9.02 -14.58 26.56
N ILE A 70 8.96 -13.81 27.65
CA ILE A 70 8.74 -14.32 29.01
C ILE A 70 7.26 -14.63 29.23
N LYS A 71 6.39 -13.73 28.76
CA LYS A 71 4.93 -13.92 28.74
C LYS A 71 4.42 -13.60 27.34
N ALA A 72 4.04 -14.64 26.61
CA ALA A 72 3.47 -14.51 25.28
C ALA A 72 2.01 -14.02 25.33
N HIS A 73 1.60 -13.30 24.30
CA HIS A 73 0.19 -13.01 24.05
C HIS A 73 -0.54 -14.31 23.69
N GLU A 74 -1.82 -14.43 24.04
CA GLU A 74 -2.60 -15.65 23.79
C GLU A 74 -2.76 -15.95 22.28
N GLU A 75 -2.79 -14.88 21.48
CA GLU A 75 -2.90 -14.91 20.01
C GLU A 75 -1.53 -14.96 19.30
N ARG A 76 -0.41 -15.15 20.03
CA ARG A 76 0.91 -15.28 19.39
C ARG A 76 0.99 -16.59 18.62
N THR A 77 1.44 -16.51 17.37
CA THR A 77 1.67 -17.67 16.49
C THR A 77 3.11 -17.70 15.95
N GLN A 78 3.50 -18.82 15.35
CA GLN A 78 4.75 -18.94 14.63
C GLN A 78 4.59 -18.35 13.21
N PRO A 79 5.45 -17.42 12.78
CA PRO A 79 5.45 -16.93 11.41
C PRO A 79 5.63 -18.06 10.38
N ALA A 80 4.75 -18.10 9.37
CA ALA A 80 4.84 -19.10 8.31
C ALA A 80 5.97 -18.81 7.30
N CYS A 81 6.31 -17.55 7.07
CA CYS A 81 7.35 -17.18 6.10
C CYS A 81 8.75 -17.41 6.69
N PRO A 82 9.63 -18.17 6.02
CA PRO A 82 11.00 -18.40 6.50
C PRO A 82 11.83 -17.12 6.58
N HIS A 83 11.46 -16.08 5.82
CA HIS A 83 12.16 -14.81 5.79
C HIS A 83 11.66 -13.78 6.82
N PHE A 84 10.60 -14.08 7.60
CA PHE A 84 9.88 -13.10 8.42
C PHE A 84 10.80 -12.33 9.39
N ASN A 85 11.78 -13.01 10.01
CA ASN A 85 12.66 -12.41 11.01
C ASN A 85 13.64 -11.36 10.44
N LEU A 86 13.77 -11.28 9.11
CA LEU A 86 14.70 -10.39 8.42
C LEU A 86 14.00 -9.47 7.42
N CYS A 87 12.97 -9.94 6.73
CA CYS A 87 12.28 -9.22 5.66
C CYS A 87 11.52 -8.01 6.19
N GLY A 88 11.70 -6.84 5.55
CA GLY A 88 10.95 -5.63 5.89
C GLY A 88 9.50 -5.59 5.38
N GLY A 89 9.02 -6.64 4.70
CA GLY A 89 7.73 -6.64 4.02
C GLY A 89 6.51 -6.96 4.89
N CYS A 90 6.68 -7.73 5.97
CA CYS A 90 5.58 -8.12 6.87
C CYS A 90 5.94 -7.77 8.32
N ALA A 91 4.97 -7.29 9.09
CA ALA A 91 5.18 -6.88 10.48
C ALA A 91 4.61 -7.89 11.49
N TRP A 92 3.51 -8.58 11.16
CA TRP A 92 2.65 -9.25 12.14
C TRP A 92 2.37 -10.74 11.89
N GLN A 93 3.19 -11.46 11.11
CA GLN A 93 2.98 -12.91 10.92
C GLN A 93 3.10 -13.74 12.23
N HIS A 94 3.60 -13.15 13.31
CA HIS A 94 3.65 -13.76 14.64
C HIS A 94 2.40 -13.49 15.49
N TRP A 95 1.37 -12.88 14.91
CA TRP A 95 0.06 -12.66 15.51
C TRP A 95 -0.95 -13.47 14.71
N ASP A 96 -1.86 -14.19 15.35
CA ASP A 96 -2.98 -14.78 14.63
C ASP A 96 -3.78 -13.73 13.86
N TYR A 97 -4.44 -14.16 12.79
CA TYR A 97 -5.04 -13.22 11.85
C TYR A 97 -6.24 -12.46 12.46
N LYS A 98 -7.00 -13.09 13.35
CA LYS A 98 -8.16 -12.46 14.00
C LYS A 98 -7.71 -11.31 14.90
N GLY A 99 -6.65 -11.51 15.66
CA GLY A 99 -6.03 -10.50 16.49
C GLY A 99 -5.51 -9.30 15.69
N GLN A 100 -4.94 -9.53 14.50
CA GLN A 100 -4.53 -8.44 13.60
C GLN A 100 -5.73 -7.58 13.17
N VAL A 101 -6.82 -8.21 12.74
CA VAL A 101 -8.04 -7.51 12.27
C VAL A 101 -8.72 -6.76 13.43
N ALA A 102 -8.81 -7.39 14.61
CA ALA A 102 -9.32 -6.76 15.82
C ALA A 102 -8.47 -5.54 16.22
N TYR A 103 -7.14 -5.67 16.23
CA TYR A 103 -6.25 -4.55 16.55
C TYR A 103 -6.39 -3.38 15.55
N LYS A 104 -6.50 -3.67 14.25
CA LYS A 104 -6.76 -2.64 13.23
C LYS A 104 -8.07 -1.89 13.50
N THR A 105 -9.12 -2.60 13.90
CA THR A 105 -10.41 -2.01 14.28
C THR A 105 -10.23 -1.01 15.44
N GLU A 106 -9.57 -1.45 16.51
CA GLU A 106 -9.38 -0.62 17.70
C GLU A 106 -8.50 0.60 17.44
N GLU A 107 -7.50 0.50 16.57
CA GLU A 107 -6.70 1.67 16.20
C GLU A 107 -7.51 2.71 15.43
N VAL A 108 -8.40 2.29 14.52
CA VAL A 108 -9.30 3.22 13.81
C VAL A 108 -10.25 3.89 14.80
N ARG A 109 -10.86 3.13 15.72
CA ARG A 109 -11.73 3.66 16.79
C ARG A 109 -11.04 4.75 17.60
N LYS A 110 -9.82 4.49 18.08
CA LYS A 110 -9.03 5.46 18.84
C LYS A 110 -8.74 6.73 18.04
N MET A 111 -8.41 6.61 16.76
CA MET A 111 -8.09 7.77 15.91
C MET A 111 -9.32 8.64 15.65
N VAL A 112 -10.49 8.02 15.45
CA VAL A 112 -11.78 8.71 15.29
C VAL A 112 -12.21 9.39 16.60
N GLU A 113 -12.13 8.68 17.73
CA GLU A 113 -12.45 9.21 19.06
C GLU A 113 -11.54 10.37 19.46
N ALA A 114 -10.25 10.29 19.15
CA ALA A 114 -9.28 11.36 19.45
C ALA A 114 -9.61 12.70 18.76
N GLN A 115 -10.41 12.69 17.69
CA GLN A 115 -10.89 13.89 17.00
C GLN A 115 -12.31 14.32 17.44
N GLY A 116 -12.88 13.65 18.44
CA GLY A 116 -14.18 13.98 19.02
C GLY A 116 -15.39 13.36 18.30
N PHE A 117 -15.17 12.40 17.39
CA PHE A 117 -16.25 11.64 16.76
C PHE A 117 -16.60 10.39 17.57
N ASP A 118 -17.82 9.88 17.42
CA ASP A 118 -18.27 8.67 18.11
C ASP A 118 -17.55 7.41 17.57
N PRO A 119 -16.76 6.69 18.40
CA PRO A 119 -16.08 5.47 17.97
C PRO A 119 -17.05 4.33 17.62
N ALA A 120 -18.32 4.38 18.06
CA ALA A 120 -19.32 3.38 17.70
C ALA A 120 -19.71 3.42 16.21
N LEU A 121 -19.38 4.51 15.51
CA LEU A 121 -19.55 4.62 14.04
C LEU A 121 -18.55 3.74 13.28
N VAL A 122 -17.46 3.32 13.94
CA VAL A 122 -16.45 2.42 13.37
C VAL A 122 -16.88 0.97 13.54
N GLN A 123 -17.21 0.35 12.41
CA GLN A 123 -17.54 -1.06 12.33
C GLN A 123 -16.30 -1.93 12.52
N ASP A 124 -16.51 -3.21 12.83
CA ASP A 124 -15.42 -4.18 12.88
C ASP A 124 -14.76 -4.32 11.51
N ALA A 125 -13.43 -4.36 11.48
CA ALA A 125 -12.68 -4.43 10.24
C ALA A 125 -13.02 -5.70 9.45
N ILE A 126 -13.25 -5.57 8.15
CA ILE A 126 -13.46 -6.72 7.26
C ILE A 126 -12.10 -7.34 6.94
N GLY A 127 -11.86 -8.55 7.47
CA GLY A 127 -10.70 -9.36 7.14
C GLY A 127 -10.75 -9.90 5.70
N ALA A 128 -9.59 -10.25 5.17
CA ALA A 128 -9.46 -10.96 3.90
C ALA A 128 -9.86 -12.44 4.08
N GLU A 129 -10.45 -13.04 3.04
CA GLU A 129 -10.74 -14.49 3.03
C GLU A 129 -9.47 -15.33 3.09
N SER A 130 -8.37 -14.83 2.51
CA SER A 130 -7.04 -15.39 2.58
C SER A 130 -6.04 -14.30 2.95
N GLU A 131 -5.31 -14.51 4.04
CA GLU A 131 -4.19 -13.67 4.47
C GLU A 131 -2.91 -13.89 3.63
N TRP A 132 -2.92 -14.88 2.73
CA TRP A 132 -1.80 -15.26 1.87
C TRP A 132 -2.10 -15.06 0.38
N HIS A 133 -1.04 -14.94 -0.41
CA HIS A 133 -1.07 -14.84 -1.88
C HIS A 133 -2.00 -13.77 -2.44
N TYR A 134 -2.26 -12.71 -1.69
CA TYR A 134 -3.18 -11.64 -2.08
C TYR A 134 -2.51 -10.56 -2.93
N ARG A 135 -1.18 -10.46 -2.89
CA ARG A 135 -0.43 -9.34 -3.46
C ARG A 135 -0.17 -9.56 -4.94
N ASN A 136 -0.72 -8.67 -5.76
CA ASN A 136 -0.70 -8.72 -7.21
C ASN A 136 0.46 -7.93 -7.84
N LYS A 137 1.23 -7.17 -7.05
CA LYS A 137 2.41 -6.43 -7.50
C LYS A 137 3.55 -6.53 -6.48
N MET A 138 4.72 -6.92 -6.96
CA MET A 138 5.96 -6.99 -6.21
C MET A 138 7.06 -6.24 -6.95
N GLU A 139 7.94 -5.60 -6.19
CA GLU A 139 9.20 -5.03 -6.69
C GLU A 139 10.32 -5.68 -5.87
N PHE A 140 11.10 -6.53 -6.53
CA PHE A 140 12.28 -7.15 -5.94
C PHE A 140 13.52 -6.33 -6.31
N THR A 141 14.54 -6.36 -5.46
CA THR A 141 15.78 -5.62 -5.67
C THR A 141 16.94 -6.61 -5.80
N PHE A 142 17.84 -6.36 -6.75
CA PHE A 142 19.08 -7.14 -6.86
C PHE A 142 20.15 -6.55 -5.94
N SER A 143 20.82 -7.39 -5.15
CA SER A 143 22.01 -6.99 -4.38
C SER A 143 23.17 -6.71 -5.32
N LYS A 144 24.23 -6.04 -4.83
CA LYS A 144 25.44 -5.81 -5.63
C LYS A 144 26.09 -7.12 -6.13
N GLU A 145 25.89 -8.22 -5.40
CA GLU A 145 26.32 -9.57 -5.78
C GLU A 145 25.40 -10.25 -6.82
N GLY A 146 24.29 -9.63 -7.21
CA GLY A 146 23.33 -10.19 -8.16
C GLY A 146 22.22 -11.04 -7.53
N ASP A 147 22.19 -11.18 -6.19
CA ASP A 147 21.13 -11.92 -5.52
C ASP A 147 19.82 -11.11 -5.48
N MET A 148 18.74 -11.67 -6.01
CA MET A 148 17.41 -11.05 -5.97
C MET A 148 16.76 -11.21 -4.59
N GLY A 149 16.20 -10.13 -4.07
CA GLY A 149 15.68 -10.10 -2.71
C GLY A 149 14.77 -8.93 -2.36
N LEU A 150 14.58 -8.76 -1.06
CA LEU A 150 13.87 -7.63 -0.45
C LEU A 150 14.75 -6.92 0.58
N HIS A 151 14.39 -5.70 0.95
CA HIS A 151 15.12 -4.96 1.97
C HIS A 151 14.98 -5.59 3.36
N GLU A 152 16.09 -5.63 4.10
CA GLU A 152 16.11 -6.03 5.51
C GLU A 152 15.32 -5.03 6.36
N GLN A 153 14.57 -5.54 7.35
CA GLN A 153 13.77 -4.73 8.25
C GLN A 153 14.64 -3.70 8.98
N GLY A 154 14.33 -2.41 8.77
CA GLY A 154 15.07 -1.30 9.36
C GLY A 154 16.39 -0.97 8.65
N ASN A 155 16.77 -1.69 7.59
CA ASN A 155 18.01 -1.50 6.87
C ASN A 155 17.78 -1.56 5.34
N PHE A 156 17.48 -0.40 4.75
CA PHE A 156 17.22 -0.26 3.30
C PHE A 156 18.47 -0.48 2.43
N ARG A 157 19.67 -0.61 3.01
CA ARG A 157 20.91 -0.86 2.26
C ARG A 157 21.21 -2.34 2.09
N LYS A 158 20.65 -3.19 2.95
CA LYS A 158 20.89 -4.63 2.90
C LYS A 158 19.72 -5.33 2.23
N ILE A 159 20.05 -6.10 1.21
CA ILE A 159 19.11 -6.99 0.52
C ILE A 159 19.22 -8.37 1.14
N ILE A 160 18.08 -8.98 1.43
CA ILE A 160 18.00 -10.38 1.82
C ILE A 160 17.50 -11.18 0.63
N SER A 161 18.26 -12.21 0.25
CA SER A 161 17.81 -13.16 -0.76
C SER A 161 16.54 -13.85 -0.28
N ILE A 162 15.59 -14.04 -1.18
CA ILE A 162 14.33 -14.72 -0.87
C ILE A 162 14.21 -16.00 -1.68
N GLU A 163 13.66 -17.03 -1.05
CA GLU A 163 13.31 -18.29 -1.71
C GLU A 163 11.82 -18.36 -2.06
N THR A 164 11.02 -17.47 -1.46
CA THR A 164 9.57 -17.38 -1.62
C THR A 164 9.03 -16.09 -1.01
N CYS A 165 7.80 -15.72 -1.37
CA CYS A 165 7.04 -14.65 -0.73
C CYS A 165 5.59 -15.09 -0.55
N LEU A 166 5.19 -15.45 0.68
CA LEU A 166 3.86 -16.04 0.94
C LEU A 166 2.69 -15.06 0.74
N ILE A 167 2.95 -13.75 0.73
CA ILE A 167 1.90 -12.76 0.45
C ILE A 167 1.74 -12.48 -1.04
N ALA A 168 2.72 -12.83 -1.88
CA ALA A 168 2.66 -12.62 -3.32
C ALA A 168 2.01 -13.80 -4.04
N GLY A 169 1.41 -13.54 -5.20
CA GLY A 169 0.87 -14.58 -6.07
C GLY A 169 1.91 -15.64 -6.40
N LYS A 170 1.52 -16.92 -6.39
CA LYS A 170 2.45 -18.06 -6.57
C LYS A 170 3.17 -17.99 -7.92
N GLU A 171 2.45 -17.66 -8.99
CA GLU A 171 3.07 -17.53 -10.32
C GLU A 171 4.01 -16.33 -10.42
N MET A 172 3.71 -15.23 -9.72
CA MET A 172 4.65 -14.10 -9.64
C MET A 172 5.97 -14.51 -9.01
N VAL A 173 5.89 -15.25 -7.89
CA VAL A 173 7.09 -15.71 -7.17
C VAL A 173 7.88 -16.70 -8.04
N SER A 174 7.20 -17.67 -8.68
CA SER A 174 7.85 -18.63 -9.56
C SER A 174 8.59 -17.94 -10.72
N ALA A 175 7.92 -17.02 -11.42
CA ALA A 175 8.50 -16.26 -12.51
C ALA A 175 9.70 -15.40 -12.04
N ALA A 176 9.58 -14.77 -10.87
CA ALA A 176 10.68 -13.99 -10.28
C ALA A 176 11.91 -14.86 -9.98
N LEU A 177 11.71 -16.07 -9.45
CA LEU A 177 12.80 -16.99 -9.15
C LEU A 177 13.50 -17.52 -10.42
N THR A 178 12.81 -17.65 -11.54
CA THR A 178 13.45 -17.95 -12.84
C THR A 178 14.39 -16.83 -13.27
N VAL A 179 13.99 -15.57 -13.12
CA VAL A 179 14.87 -14.41 -13.40
C VAL A 179 16.05 -14.37 -12.43
N ALA A 180 15.81 -14.59 -11.14
CA ALA A 180 16.88 -14.63 -10.13
C ALA A 180 17.92 -15.72 -10.43
N LYS A 181 17.47 -16.91 -10.84
CA LYS A 181 18.34 -18.01 -11.24
C LYS A 181 19.16 -17.65 -12.48
N TRP A 182 18.53 -17.06 -13.51
CA TRP A 182 19.23 -16.59 -14.71
C TRP A 182 20.30 -15.55 -14.38
N ALA A 183 19.97 -14.54 -13.56
CA ALA A 183 20.91 -13.51 -13.14
C ALA A 183 22.14 -14.11 -12.44
N LYS A 184 21.91 -15.10 -11.58
CA LYS A 184 22.97 -15.80 -10.85
C LYS A 184 23.85 -16.68 -11.74
N GLU A 185 23.26 -17.42 -12.69
CA GLU A 185 23.99 -18.28 -13.62
C GLU A 185 24.93 -17.51 -14.54
N HIS A 186 24.55 -16.29 -14.90
CA HIS A 186 25.33 -15.39 -15.76
C HIS A 186 26.13 -14.34 -14.99
N GLU A 187 26.23 -14.48 -13.66
CA GLU A 187 27.00 -13.59 -12.76
C GLU A 187 26.68 -12.10 -12.97
N LEU A 188 25.41 -11.78 -13.24
CA LEU A 188 24.97 -10.42 -13.50
C LEU A 188 24.95 -9.62 -12.19
N SER A 189 25.79 -8.59 -12.13
CA SER A 189 25.84 -7.70 -10.97
C SER A 189 24.56 -6.90 -10.81
N GLY A 190 24.12 -6.74 -9.56
CA GLY A 190 23.08 -5.77 -9.24
C GLY A 190 23.64 -4.38 -8.98
N TYR A 191 22.77 -3.39 -9.06
CA TYR A 191 23.13 -1.98 -8.96
C TYR A 191 23.57 -1.58 -7.55
N ASN A 192 24.75 -1.01 -7.45
CA ASN A 192 25.31 -0.46 -6.23
C ASN A 192 25.01 1.04 -6.13
N LYS A 193 24.18 1.40 -5.15
CA LYS A 193 23.76 2.80 -4.92
C LYS A 193 24.90 3.74 -4.49
N ASP A 194 25.99 3.21 -3.95
CA ASP A 194 27.11 4.02 -3.48
C ASP A 194 28.13 4.29 -4.60
N THR A 195 28.37 3.31 -5.48
CA THR A 195 29.32 3.46 -6.61
C THR A 195 28.65 3.83 -7.92
N HIS A 196 27.32 3.68 -8.00
CA HIS A 196 26.51 3.84 -9.22
C HIS A 196 26.91 2.90 -10.36
N GLU A 197 27.40 1.70 -10.00
CA GLU A 197 27.82 0.65 -10.93
C GLU A 197 26.91 -0.57 -10.82
N GLY A 198 26.97 -1.46 -11.80
CA GLY A 198 26.19 -2.69 -11.86
C GLY A 198 25.01 -2.61 -12.84
N LEU A 199 24.46 -3.77 -13.21
CA LEU A 199 23.46 -3.90 -14.26
C LEU A 199 22.03 -3.89 -13.73
N LEU A 200 21.67 -4.89 -12.93
CA LEU A 200 20.29 -5.17 -12.54
C LEU A 200 19.88 -4.33 -11.33
N ARG A 201 18.80 -3.57 -11.43
CA ARG A 201 18.29 -2.76 -10.31
C ARG A 201 17.18 -3.48 -9.58
N HIS A 202 16.10 -3.73 -10.32
CA HIS A 202 14.86 -4.28 -9.78
C HIS A 202 14.25 -5.29 -10.73
N LEU A 203 13.41 -6.14 -10.18
CA LEU A 203 12.44 -6.93 -10.93
C LEU A 203 11.04 -6.54 -10.50
N LEU A 204 10.31 -5.88 -11.39
CA LEU A 204 8.89 -5.60 -11.20
C LEU A 204 8.10 -6.81 -11.69
N VAL A 205 7.23 -7.33 -10.83
CA VAL A 205 6.30 -8.40 -11.20
C VAL A 205 4.90 -7.94 -10.86
N ARG A 206 3.98 -8.09 -11.81
CA ARG A 206 2.55 -7.89 -11.58
C ARG A 206 1.77 -9.08 -12.12
N GLN A 207 0.69 -9.45 -11.44
CA GLN A 207 -0.27 -10.46 -11.87
C GLN A 207 -1.67 -9.86 -11.84
N SER A 208 -2.51 -10.19 -12.81
CA SER A 208 -3.95 -10.01 -12.70
C SER A 208 -4.56 -11.28 -12.12
N PHE A 209 -5.36 -11.13 -11.07
CA PHE A 209 -6.00 -12.27 -10.42
C PHE A 209 -7.25 -12.69 -11.20
N ALA A 210 -7.93 -11.75 -11.86
CA ALA A 210 -9.10 -12.04 -12.67
C ALA A 210 -8.76 -12.76 -13.98
N THR A 211 -7.67 -12.36 -14.65
CA THR A 211 -7.30 -12.90 -15.96
C THR A 211 -6.17 -13.94 -15.92
N GLY A 212 -5.41 -13.97 -14.82
CA GLY A 212 -4.20 -14.79 -14.68
C GLY A 212 -3.00 -14.26 -15.47
N GLU A 213 -3.11 -13.13 -16.18
CA GLU A 213 -2.00 -12.55 -16.92
C GLU A 213 -0.90 -12.05 -15.96
N VAL A 214 0.36 -12.27 -16.34
CA VAL A 214 1.55 -11.81 -15.61
C VAL A 214 2.35 -10.82 -16.45
N MET A 215 2.85 -9.78 -15.79
CA MET A 215 3.83 -8.82 -16.28
C MET A 215 5.14 -9.01 -15.52
N LEU A 216 6.24 -9.10 -16.26
CA LEU A 216 7.60 -9.07 -15.75
C LEU A 216 8.33 -7.85 -16.35
N GLY A 217 8.97 -7.06 -15.51
CA GLY A 217 9.80 -5.93 -15.92
C GLY A 217 11.17 -6.01 -15.28
N VAL A 218 12.19 -6.34 -16.07
CA VAL A 218 13.59 -6.27 -15.63
C VAL A 218 14.05 -4.82 -15.73
N VAL A 219 14.40 -4.22 -14.59
CA VAL A 219 14.92 -2.85 -14.54
C VAL A 219 16.44 -2.92 -14.52
N ALA A 220 17.09 -2.31 -15.49
CA ALA A 220 18.54 -2.36 -15.67
C ALA A 220 19.14 -1.00 -16.03
N THR A 221 20.45 -0.86 -15.88
CA THR A 221 21.20 0.38 -16.22
C THR A 221 21.68 0.42 -17.68
N ALA A 222 21.44 -0.62 -18.46
CA ALA A 222 21.80 -0.72 -19.87
C ALA A 222 20.65 -1.32 -20.68
N ASP A 223 20.60 -1.03 -21.98
CA ASP A 223 19.65 -1.60 -22.92
C ASP A 223 19.91 -3.11 -23.14
N PRO A 224 18.88 -3.90 -23.54
CA PRO A 224 18.99 -5.36 -23.67
C PRO A 224 19.79 -5.83 -24.90
N ASP A 225 20.41 -4.90 -25.63
CA ASP A 225 21.08 -5.13 -26.91
C ASP A 225 22.58 -5.37 -26.74
N GLY A 226 23.31 -5.52 -27.86
CA GLY A 226 24.77 -5.70 -27.85
C GLY A 226 25.19 -6.98 -27.14
N GLU A 227 26.09 -6.87 -26.15
CA GLU A 227 26.62 -8.02 -25.41
C GLU A 227 25.56 -8.74 -24.55
N LEU A 228 24.47 -8.05 -24.18
CA LEU A 228 23.38 -8.65 -23.39
C LEU A 228 22.39 -9.46 -24.23
N SER A 229 22.36 -9.24 -25.55
CA SER A 229 21.34 -9.83 -26.44
C SER A 229 21.26 -11.36 -26.33
N PRO A 230 22.35 -12.15 -26.34
CA PRO A 230 22.27 -13.60 -26.19
C PRO A 230 21.67 -14.03 -24.84
N LEU A 231 21.99 -13.33 -23.76
CA LEU A 231 21.50 -13.62 -22.41
C LEU A 231 20.01 -13.30 -22.28
N VAL A 232 19.58 -12.21 -22.91
CA VAL A 232 18.17 -11.78 -22.92
C VAL A 232 17.32 -12.72 -23.77
N GLU A 233 17.80 -13.19 -24.92
CA GLU A 233 17.10 -14.20 -25.73
C GLU A 233 16.93 -15.52 -24.97
N GLU A 234 17.98 -15.98 -24.28
CA GLU A 234 17.90 -17.17 -23.42
C GLU A 234 16.85 -16.99 -22.30
N LEU A 235 16.80 -15.82 -21.66
CA LEU A 235 15.79 -15.52 -20.65
C LEU A 235 14.37 -15.52 -21.24
N LYS A 236 14.18 -14.94 -22.43
CA LYS A 236 12.89 -14.96 -23.13
C LYS A 236 12.41 -16.38 -23.39
N GLU A 237 13.29 -17.28 -23.84
CA GLU A 237 12.97 -18.68 -24.06
C GLU A 237 12.56 -19.40 -22.77
N ARG A 238 13.30 -19.21 -21.68
CA ARG A 238 12.98 -19.77 -20.35
C ARG A 238 11.62 -19.28 -19.86
N ILE A 239 11.35 -17.97 -19.94
CA ILE A 239 10.07 -17.39 -19.51
C ILE A 239 8.92 -17.91 -20.38
N ALA A 240 9.10 -18.01 -21.69
CA ALA A 240 8.08 -18.54 -22.59
C ALA A 240 7.76 -20.02 -22.33
N ALA A 241 8.77 -20.82 -21.97
CA ALA A 241 8.61 -22.24 -21.68
C ALA A 241 7.98 -22.50 -20.30
N ASP A 242 8.49 -21.84 -19.26
CA ASP A 242 8.14 -22.14 -17.87
C ASP A 242 6.93 -21.33 -17.39
N HIS A 243 6.69 -20.14 -17.96
CA HIS A 243 5.72 -19.16 -17.45
C HIS A 243 4.79 -18.64 -18.56
N PRO A 244 3.94 -19.49 -19.17
CA PRO A 244 3.05 -19.10 -20.27
C PRO A 244 2.01 -18.03 -19.87
N ALA A 245 1.81 -17.81 -18.57
CA ALA A 245 0.98 -16.74 -18.03
C ALA A 245 1.59 -15.33 -18.25
N VAL A 246 2.91 -15.23 -18.51
CA VAL A 246 3.58 -13.96 -18.79
C VAL A 246 3.14 -13.47 -20.17
N LYS A 247 2.29 -12.44 -20.18
CA LYS A 247 1.80 -11.77 -21.40
C LYS A 247 2.47 -10.44 -21.67
N SER A 248 3.20 -9.93 -20.68
CA SER A 248 4.00 -8.72 -20.80
C SER A 248 5.39 -8.99 -20.22
N PHE A 249 6.40 -9.07 -21.08
CA PHE A 249 7.78 -9.16 -20.64
C PHE A 249 8.56 -7.96 -21.13
N LEU A 250 9.07 -7.18 -20.18
CA LEU A 250 9.62 -5.85 -20.39
C LEU A 250 11.07 -5.78 -19.91
N TRP A 251 11.84 -4.97 -20.62
CA TRP A 251 13.12 -4.44 -20.18
C TRP A 251 13.01 -2.93 -20.02
N LEU A 252 13.36 -2.43 -18.84
CA LEU A 252 13.21 -1.04 -18.44
C LEU A 252 14.60 -0.48 -18.14
N THR A 253 15.11 0.35 -19.03
CA THR A 253 16.41 1.00 -18.83
C THR A 253 16.23 2.22 -17.93
N ASN A 254 17.01 2.29 -16.86
CA ASN A 254 17.01 3.39 -15.91
C ASN A 254 18.43 3.68 -15.39
N THR A 255 19.02 4.76 -15.89
CA THR A 255 20.32 5.28 -15.47
C THR A 255 20.26 6.37 -14.40
N ASP A 256 19.06 6.78 -13.98
CA ASP A 256 18.85 7.81 -12.98
C ASP A 256 19.46 7.38 -11.62
N TRP A 257 20.05 8.35 -10.93
CA TRP A 257 20.55 8.19 -9.58
C TRP A 257 19.43 7.94 -8.58
N ALA A 258 18.23 8.46 -8.86
CA ALA A 258 17.05 8.20 -8.06
C ALA A 258 16.68 6.71 -8.11
N ASP A 259 16.55 6.10 -6.94
CA ASP A 259 16.15 4.69 -6.80
C ASP A 259 14.63 4.55 -6.93
N ARG A 260 14.12 4.81 -8.13
CA ARG A 260 12.70 4.69 -8.48
C ARG A 260 12.56 3.74 -9.67
N VAL A 261 11.50 2.96 -9.69
CA VAL A 261 11.08 2.20 -10.87
C VAL A 261 10.43 3.16 -11.86
N GLN A 262 11.24 3.98 -12.51
CA GLN A 262 10.88 4.78 -13.67
C GLN A 262 11.76 4.31 -14.83
N ALA A 263 11.18 4.18 -16.02
CA ALA A 263 11.92 3.77 -17.21
C ALA A 263 12.23 5.01 -18.05
N GLU A 264 13.50 5.23 -18.35
CA GLU A 264 13.93 6.20 -19.37
C GLU A 264 13.58 5.64 -20.76
N GLN A 265 13.74 4.33 -20.92
CA GLN A 265 13.40 3.57 -22.12
C GLN A 265 12.72 2.26 -21.75
N LEU A 266 11.66 1.92 -22.50
CA LEU A 266 10.91 0.67 -22.37
C LEU A 266 11.08 -0.15 -23.64
N THR A 267 11.53 -1.39 -23.49
CA THR A 267 11.61 -2.38 -24.56
C THR A 267 10.69 -3.56 -24.23
N VAL A 268 9.77 -3.89 -25.13
CA VAL A 268 8.94 -5.10 -25.01
C VAL A 268 9.75 -6.28 -25.52
N LEU A 269 10.19 -7.15 -24.60
CA LEU A 269 10.93 -8.37 -24.92
C LEU A 269 10.01 -9.44 -25.51
N ALA A 270 8.79 -9.58 -24.96
CA ALA A 270 7.78 -10.49 -25.48
C ALA A 270 6.36 -10.04 -25.09
N GLY A 271 5.39 -10.37 -25.96
CA GLY A 271 3.98 -10.06 -25.74
C GLY A 271 3.68 -8.58 -25.95
N ARG A 272 3.24 -7.89 -24.89
CA ARG A 272 2.77 -6.50 -24.93
C ARG A 272 3.23 -5.69 -23.73
N ASP A 273 2.98 -4.38 -23.73
CA ASP A 273 3.40 -3.42 -22.70
C ASP A 273 2.43 -3.25 -21.52
N PHE A 274 1.30 -3.97 -21.53
CA PHE A 274 0.30 -3.97 -20.46
C PHE A 274 -0.23 -5.37 -20.16
N ILE A 275 -0.91 -5.53 -19.03
CA ILE A 275 -1.78 -6.69 -18.76
C ILE A 275 -3.23 -6.23 -18.60
N HIS A 276 -4.18 -7.14 -18.76
CA HIS A 276 -5.59 -6.89 -18.48
C HIS A 276 -5.86 -7.22 -17.02
N GLU A 277 -6.71 -6.43 -16.40
CA GLU A 277 -7.31 -6.75 -15.11
C GLU A 277 -8.82 -6.55 -15.20
N GLU A 278 -9.55 -7.19 -14.31
CA GLU A 278 -10.98 -6.96 -14.12
C GLU A 278 -11.26 -6.71 -12.63
N MET A 279 -12.11 -5.73 -12.34
CA MET A 279 -12.54 -5.43 -10.98
C MET A 279 -13.93 -4.81 -11.02
N ALA A 280 -14.83 -5.29 -10.15
CA ALA A 280 -16.22 -4.87 -10.08
C ALA A 280 -16.94 -4.90 -11.45
N GLY A 281 -16.57 -5.83 -12.33
CA GLY A 281 -17.14 -6.00 -13.67
C GLY A 281 -16.57 -5.07 -14.77
N TYR A 282 -15.56 -4.26 -14.45
CA TYR A 282 -14.91 -3.37 -15.42
C TYR A 282 -13.51 -3.85 -15.78
N LYS A 283 -13.16 -3.67 -17.05
CA LYS A 283 -11.85 -4.04 -17.59
C LYS A 283 -10.88 -2.87 -17.49
N PHE A 284 -9.66 -3.17 -17.05
CA PHE A 284 -8.57 -2.22 -16.95
C PHE A 284 -7.36 -2.72 -17.73
N ARG A 285 -6.62 -1.80 -18.32
CA ARG A 285 -5.26 -2.07 -18.80
C ARG A 285 -4.27 -1.53 -17.80
N LEU A 286 -3.33 -2.37 -17.39
CA LEU A 286 -2.31 -2.04 -16.39
C LEU A 286 -0.93 -2.03 -17.05
N TRP A 287 -0.32 -0.85 -17.14
CA TRP A 287 1.10 -0.66 -17.50
C TRP A 287 1.98 -0.75 -16.26
N HIS A 288 3.29 -0.90 -16.42
CA HIS A 288 4.26 -1.09 -15.33
C HIS A 288 4.17 -0.07 -14.17
N ASP A 289 3.75 1.15 -14.47
CA ASP A 289 3.74 2.36 -13.65
C ASP A 289 2.31 2.78 -13.27
N THR A 290 1.30 2.13 -13.86
CA THR A 290 -0.09 2.32 -13.46
C THR A 290 -0.24 1.97 -11.98
N PHE A 291 -0.73 2.92 -11.17
CA PHE A 291 -1.11 2.59 -9.81
C PHE A 291 -2.41 1.77 -9.83
N PHE A 292 -2.41 0.67 -9.10
CA PHE A 292 -3.57 -0.18 -8.89
C PHE A 292 -3.45 -0.84 -7.53
N GLN A 293 -4.59 -1.12 -6.88
CA GLN A 293 -4.57 -1.69 -5.54
C GLN A 293 -3.89 -3.05 -5.55
N THR A 294 -2.96 -3.26 -4.61
CA THR A 294 -2.11 -4.46 -4.65
C THR A 294 -2.79 -5.72 -4.14
N ASN A 295 -3.96 -5.60 -3.51
CA ASN A 295 -4.84 -6.71 -3.16
C ASN A 295 -6.17 -6.55 -3.89
N PRO A 296 -6.32 -7.11 -5.10
CA PRO A 296 -7.48 -6.83 -5.96
C PRO A 296 -8.79 -7.37 -5.34
N VAL A 297 -8.73 -8.49 -4.61
CA VAL A 297 -9.90 -9.09 -3.95
C VAL A 297 -10.47 -8.14 -2.89
N GLN A 298 -9.61 -7.61 -2.02
CA GLN A 298 -10.04 -6.66 -0.99
C GLN A 298 -10.29 -5.25 -1.56
N ALA A 299 -9.66 -4.89 -2.68
CA ALA A 299 -9.95 -3.65 -3.39
C ALA A 299 -11.36 -3.64 -3.99
N GLU A 300 -11.80 -4.77 -4.55
CA GLU A 300 -13.19 -4.92 -5.00
C GLU A 300 -14.17 -4.74 -3.85
N LYS A 301 -13.86 -5.27 -2.65
CA LYS A 301 -14.65 -5.01 -1.44
C LYS A 301 -14.73 -3.53 -1.08
N LEU A 302 -13.64 -2.77 -1.21
CA LEU A 302 -13.65 -1.31 -1.00
C LEU A 302 -14.58 -0.61 -2.01
N VAL A 303 -14.56 -1.01 -3.28
CA VAL A 303 -15.44 -0.48 -4.31
C VAL A 303 -16.91 -0.77 -3.99
N GLU A 304 -17.23 -2.02 -3.63
CA GLU A 304 -18.58 -2.42 -3.22
C GLU A 304 -19.09 -1.60 -2.03
N LEU A 305 -18.27 -1.43 -1.00
CA LEU A 305 -18.60 -0.63 0.18
C LEU A 305 -18.78 0.85 -0.17
N ALA A 306 -17.94 1.40 -1.04
CA ALA A 306 -18.08 2.78 -1.48
C ALA A 306 -19.41 2.99 -2.23
N LEU A 307 -19.78 2.07 -3.11
CA LEU A 307 -21.06 2.08 -3.83
C LEU A 307 -22.25 1.94 -2.87
N GLU A 308 -22.18 1.01 -1.91
CA GLU A 308 -23.21 0.81 -0.88
C GLU A 308 -23.41 2.09 -0.06
N MET A 309 -22.32 2.65 0.47
CA MET A 309 -22.37 3.82 1.34
C MET A 309 -22.76 5.10 0.61
N ALA A 310 -22.44 5.22 -0.67
CA ALA A 310 -22.82 6.37 -1.48
C ALA A 310 -24.33 6.45 -1.72
N ASP A 311 -25.00 5.29 -1.80
CA ASP A 311 -26.40 5.16 -2.24
C ASP A 311 -26.68 6.03 -3.49
N ALA A 312 -25.82 5.85 -4.50
CA ALA A 312 -25.79 6.71 -5.69
C ALA A 312 -27.07 6.55 -6.52
N LYS A 313 -27.61 7.67 -7.00
CA LYS A 313 -28.86 7.69 -7.78
C LYS A 313 -28.60 8.06 -9.25
N PRO A 314 -29.36 7.49 -10.21
CA PRO A 314 -29.19 7.78 -11.64
C PRO A 314 -29.39 9.26 -12.03
N THR A 315 -29.96 10.08 -11.15
CA THR A 315 -30.17 11.51 -11.37
C THR A 315 -29.00 12.39 -10.91
N GLU A 316 -28.08 11.83 -10.14
CA GLU A 316 -27.05 12.57 -9.42
C GLU A 316 -25.82 12.83 -10.30
N ARG A 317 -25.16 13.94 -10.03
CA ARG A 317 -23.82 14.25 -10.52
C ARG A 317 -22.83 13.95 -9.42
N MET A 318 -21.74 13.32 -9.83
CA MET A 318 -20.67 12.91 -8.94
C MET A 318 -19.35 13.55 -9.31
N ILE A 319 -18.57 13.91 -8.29
CA ILE A 319 -17.14 14.22 -8.44
C ILE A 319 -16.34 13.11 -7.77
N ASP A 320 -15.31 12.61 -8.45
CA ASP A 320 -14.32 11.67 -7.92
C ASP A 320 -12.96 12.36 -7.86
N LEU A 321 -12.46 12.62 -6.65
CA LEU A 321 -11.17 13.25 -6.42
C LEU A 321 -10.09 12.20 -6.18
N PHE A 322 -8.91 12.44 -6.77
CA PHE A 322 -7.79 11.49 -6.76
C PHE A 322 -8.17 10.19 -7.50
N CYS A 323 -8.88 10.33 -8.62
CA CYS A 323 -9.55 9.22 -9.27
C CYS A 323 -8.58 8.20 -9.91
N GLY A 324 -7.28 8.52 -10.01
CA GLY A 324 -6.28 7.64 -10.60
C GLY A 324 -6.66 7.19 -12.01
N VAL A 325 -6.70 5.88 -12.22
CA VAL A 325 -7.09 5.25 -13.48
C VAL A 325 -8.60 4.96 -13.60
N GLY A 326 -9.40 5.48 -12.67
CA GLY A 326 -10.85 5.34 -12.65
C GLY A 326 -11.36 4.10 -11.90
N THR A 327 -10.57 3.54 -10.99
CA THR A 327 -10.92 2.38 -10.15
C THR A 327 -12.30 2.50 -9.51
N PHE A 328 -12.60 3.63 -8.86
CA PHE A 328 -13.93 3.91 -8.32
C PHE A 328 -14.84 4.57 -9.37
N SER A 329 -14.30 5.50 -10.17
CA SER A 329 -15.07 6.25 -11.16
C SER A 329 -15.92 5.38 -12.09
N LEU A 330 -15.35 4.30 -12.61
CA LEU A 330 -16.01 3.43 -13.60
C LEU A 330 -17.26 2.74 -13.02
N PRO A 331 -17.17 2.02 -11.89
CA PRO A 331 -18.33 1.49 -11.18
C PRO A 331 -19.40 2.52 -10.82
N PHE A 332 -19.00 3.74 -10.45
CA PHE A 332 -19.94 4.80 -10.13
C PHE A 332 -20.63 5.38 -11.37
N ALA A 333 -19.95 5.44 -12.51
CA ALA A 333 -20.49 6.02 -13.74
C ALA A 333 -21.80 5.32 -14.18
N ASP A 334 -21.94 4.02 -13.96
CA ASP A 334 -23.18 3.28 -14.28
C ASP A 334 -24.34 3.55 -13.30
N LYS A 335 -24.08 4.23 -12.17
CA LYS A 335 -25.08 4.51 -11.13
C LYS A 335 -25.52 5.97 -11.11
N VAL A 336 -24.83 6.86 -11.80
CA VAL A 336 -25.04 8.31 -11.73
C VAL A 336 -25.37 8.90 -13.10
N LYS A 337 -25.94 10.10 -13.12
CA LYS A 337 -26.25 10.83 -14.35
C LYS A 337 -24.98 11.21 -15.10
N ALA A 338 -24.00 11.73 -14.37
CA ALA A 338 -22.72 12.15 -14.91
C ALA A 338 -21.65 12.15 -13.82
N LEU A 339 -20.42 11.81 -14.18
CA LEU A 339 -19.27 11.77 -13.28
C LEU A 339 -18.11 12.62 -13.80
N ALA A 340 -17.47 13.37 -12.91
CA ALA A 340 -16.24 14.10 -13.18
C ALA A 340 -15.10 13.59 -12.28
N GLY A 341 -14.06 13.02 -12.89
CA GLY A 341 -12.86 12.55 -12.19
C GLY A 341 -11.71 13.56 -12.27
N ILE A 342 -11.03 13.80 -11.15
CA ILE A 342 -9.88 14.71 -11.06
C ILE A 342 -8.68 13.94 -10.49
N GLU A 343 -7.57 13.99 -11.21
CA GLU A 343 -6.29 13.38 -10.82
C GLU A 343 -5.15 14.30 -11.26
N ILE A 344 -4.07 14.40 -10.47
CA ILE A 344 -2.95 15.28 -10.80
C ILE A 344 -2.02 14.67 -11.87
N VAL A 345 -1.96 13.34 -11.96
CA VAL A 345 -1.08 12.60 -12.86
C VAL A 345 -1.72 12.45 -14.25
N PRO A 346 -1.17 13.09 -15.31
CA PRO A 346 -1.78 13.06 -16.65
C PRO A 346 -1.93 11.65 -17.24
N THR A 347 -0.93 10.78 -17.06
CA THR A 347 -0.95 9.39 -17.57
C THR A 347 -2.06 8.54 -16.92
N SER A 348 -2.41 8.84 -15.67
CA SER A 348 -3.54 8.20 -14.98
C SER A 348 -4.86 8.64 -15.59
N ILE A 349 -5.02 9.93 -15.92
CA ILE A 349 -6.20 10.46 -16.61
C ILE A 349 -6.34 9.91 -18.04
N GLU A 350 -5.24 9.76 -18.78
CA GLU A 350 -5.25 9.10 -20.09
C GLU A 350 -5.74 7.65 -19.97
N SER A 351 -5.28 6.94 -18.94
CA SER A 351 -5.75 5.59 -18.62
C SER A 351 -7.22 5.57 -18.24
N ALA A 352 -7.69 6.49 -17.40
CA ALA A 352 -9.09 6.59 -17.00
C ALA A 352 -10.03 6.84 -18.19
N LYS A 353 -9.66 7.76 -19.10
CA LYS A 353 -10.42 8.02 -20.34
C LYS A 353 -10.50 6.79 -21.23
N ARG A 354 -9.37 6.08 -21.38
CA ARG A 354 -9.30 4.84 -22.16
C ARG A 354 -10.17 3.76 -21.54
N ASN A 355 -10.03 3.52 -20.25
CA ASN A 355 -10.80 2.52 -19.52
C ASN A 355 -12.31 2.84 -19.62
N ALA A 356 -12.72 4.09 -19.45
CA ALA A 356 -14.13 4.48 -19.62
C ALA A 356 -14.64 4.19 -21.04
N THR A 357 -13.87 4.57 -22.06
CA THR A 357 -14.22 4.31 -23.47
C THR A 357 -14.33 2.82 -23.77
N GLU A 358 -13.37 2.02 -23.30
CA GLU A 358 -13.33 0.56 -23.53
C GLU A 358 -14.44 -0.19 -22.78
N ASN A 359 -14.94 0.37 -21.68
CA ASN A 359 -16.11 -0.14 -20.96
C ASN A 359 -17.44 0.49 -21.44
N GLY A 360 -17.43 1.32 -22.49
CA GLY A 360 -18.64 1.90 -23.07
C GLY A 360 -19.29 3.03 -22.25
N LEU A 361 -18.56 3.61 -21.30
CA LEU A 361 -19.03 4.70 -20.46
C LEU A 361 -18.93 6.03 -21.22
N THR A 362 -20.04 6.75 -21.32
CA THR A 362 -20.15 7.99 -22.11
C THR A 362 -20.50 9.22 -21.26
N ASN A 363 -20.78 9.03 -19.98
CA ASN A 363 -21.20 10.06 -19.02
C ASN A 363 -20.06 10.51 -18.08
N THR A 364 -18.81 10.27 -18.45
CA THR A 364 -17.62 10.57 -17.63
C THR A 364 -16.77 11.69 -18.24
N GLU A 365 -16.34 12.65 -17.43
CA GLU A 365 -15.31 13.64 -17.77
C GLU A 365 -14.09 13.44 -16.86
N PHE A 366 -12.88 13.48 -17.40
CA PHE A 366 -11.64 13.30 -16.63
C PHE A 366 -10.66 14.45 -16.86
N LEU A 367 -10.18 15.04 -15.75
CA LEU A 367 -9.37 16.25 -15.73
C LEU A 367 -8.03 16.04 -15.00
N ALA A 368 -6.93 16.31 -15.71
CA ALA A 368 -5.58 16.34 -15.14
C ALA A 368 -5.32 17.66 -14.40
N GLN A 369 -5.59 17.72 -13.09
CA GLN A 369 -5.49 18.92 -12.25
C GLN A 369 -5.22 18.61 -10.78
N ASP A 370 -4.69 19.60 -10.04
CA ASP A 370 -4.70 19.61 -8.57
C ASP A 370 -6.16 19.59 -8.09
N ALA A 371 -6.48 18.74 -7.11
CA ALA A 371 -7.84 18.57 -6.61
C ALA A 371 -8.50 19.91 -6.19
N ARG A 372 -7.74 20.87 -5.66
CA ARG A 372 -8.29 22.17 -5.23
C ARG A 372 -8.76 23.01 -6.40
N THR A 373 -7.98 23.08 -7.48
CA THR A 373 -8.33 23.86 -8.69
C THR A 373 -9.29 23.10 -9.58
N GLY A 374 -9.19 21.78 -9.61
CA GLY A 374 -10.07 20.89 -10.36
C GLY A 374 -11.53 21.00 -9.89
N ILE A 375 -11.78 21.00 -8.57
CA ILE A 375 -13.15 21.14 -8.03
C ILE A 375 -13.80 22.42 -8.55
N ASP A 376 -13.13 23.57 -8.40
CA ASP A 376 -13.68 24.86 -8.79
C ASP A 376 -14.02 24.86 -10.30
N LYS A 377 -13.14 24.32 -11.15
CA LYS A 377 -13.37 24.20 -12.60
C LYS A 377 -14.53 23.27 -12.96
N VAL A 378 -14.64 22.12 -12.29
CA VAL A 378 -15.75 21.20 -12.52
C VAL A 378 -17.06 21.82 -12.08
N LEU A 379 -17.10 22.56 -10.96
CA LEU A 379 -18.33 23.22 -10.51
C LEU A 379 -18.87 24.25 -11.54
N GLU A 380 -18.00 24.91 -12.30
CA GLU A 380 -18.40 25.86 -13.34
C GLU A 380 -19.14 25.18 -14.51
N SER A 381 -18.72 23.99 -14.93
CA SER A 381 -19.33 23.26 -16.06
C SER A 381 -20.44 22.29 -15.62
N PHE A 382 -20.22 21.59 -14.50
CA PHE A 382 -21.03 20.47 -14.02
C PHE A 382 -22.15 20.93 -13.07
N GLY A 383 -21.97 22.09 -12.44
CA GLY A 383 -22.79 22.56 -11.33
C GLY A 383 -22.48 21.83 -10.03
N ARG A 384 -23.30 22.07 -9.00
CA ARG A 384 -23.15 21.46 -7.68
C ARG A 384 -23.32 19.93 -7.77
N PRO A 385 -22.36 19.13 -7.28
CA PRO A 385 -22.52 17.68 -7.20
C PRO A 385 -23.46 17.31 -6.05
N GLU A 386 -24.18 16.21 -6.21
CA GLU A 386 -24.96 15.59 -5.14
C GLU A 386 -24.09 14.58 -4.35
N LEU A 387 -23.11 13.95 -5.01
CA LEU A 387 -22.18 12.98 -4.43
C LEU A 387 -20.73 13.38 -4.70
N LEU A 388 -19.85 13.21 -3.71
CA LEU A 388 -18.41 13.37 -3.90
C LEU A 388 -17.67 12.18 -3.28
N LEU A 389 -16.78 11.56 -4.05
CA LEU A 389 -15.84 10.56 -3.56
C LEU A 389 -14.42 11.13 -3.54
N LEU A 390 -13.62 10.69 -2.56
CA LEU A 390 -12.18 10.96 -2.52
C LEU A 390 -11.41 9.75 -2.02
N ASP A 391 -10.30 9.43 -2.69
CA ASP A 391 -9.30 8.43 -2.29
C ASP A 391 -7.88 9.07 -2.28
N PRO A 392 -7.58 9.96 -1.32
CA PRO A 392 -6.33 10.70 -1.33
C PRO A 392 -5.11 9.84 -0.99
N PRO A 393 -3.89 10.33 -1.28
CA PRO A 393 -2.66 9.67 -0.87
C PRO A 393 -2.55 9.55 0.66
N ARG A 394 -1.55 8.79 1.15
CA ARG A 394 -1.29 8.54 2.58
C ARG A 394 -1.19 9.79 3.47
N SER A 395 -0.92 10.96 2.89
CA SER A 395 -0.90 12.25 3.60
C SER A 395 -2.29 12.81 3.91
N GLY A 396 -3.36 12.19 3.42
CA GLY A 396 -4.71 12.74 3.40
C GLY A 396 -4.91 13.73 2.25
N ALA A 397 -6.13 14.23 2.12
CA ALA A 397 -6.50 15.27 1.17
C ALA A 397 -6.05 16.66 1.66
N GLY A 398 -5.96 16.82 2.98
CA GLY A 398 -5.51 18.04 3.65
C GLY A 398 -6.58 19.13 3.71
N GLY A 399 -6.55 19.93 4.78
CA GLY A 399 -7.63 20.87 5.10
C GLY A 399 -7.99 21.88 4.02
N LYS A 400 -7.06 22.25 3.12
CA LYS A 400 -7.39 23.13 1.98
C LYS A 400 -8.37 22.46 1.00
N VAL A 401 -8.17 21.18 0.67
CA VAL A 401 -9.07 20.40 -0.18
C VAL A 401 -10.37 20.14 0.56
N MET A 402 -10.30 19.71 1.83
CA MET A 402 -11.50 19.43 2.63
C MET A 402 -12.42 20.64 2.76
N ARG A 403 -11.89 21.84 3.02
CA ARG A 403 -12.71 23.06 3.02
C ARG A 403 -13.24 23.44 1.64
N ARG A 404 -12.62 23.01 0.53
CA ARG A 404 -13.16 23.21 -0.82
C ARG A 404 -14.33 22.27 -1.07
N ILE A 405 -14.21 21.00 -0.69
CA ILE A 405 -15.32 20.03 -0.67
C ILE A 405 -16.48 20.58 0.16
N GLY A 406 -16.19 21.08 1.37
CA GLY A 406 -17.16 21.74 2.23
C GLY A 406 -17.94 22.86 1.52
N ARG A 407 -17.25 23.73 0.76
CA ARG A 407 -17.88 24.81 -0.03
C ARG A 407 -18.63 24.34 -1.27
N ALA A 408 -18.21 23.23 -1.88
CA ALA A 408 -18.93 22.59 -2.98
C ALA A 408 -20.29 22.02 -2.53
N GLN A 409 -20.44 21.77 -1.22
CA GLN A 409 -21.68 21.37 -0.57
C GLN A 409 -22.34 20.11 -1.19
N PRO A 410 -21.64 19.02 -1.53
CA PRO A 410 -22.32 17.75 -1.87
C PRO A 410 -23.32 17.33 -0.77
N GLU A 411 -24.31 16.52 -1.13
CA GLU A 411 -25.22 15.97 -0.12
C GLU A 411 -24.54 14.86 0.68
N ARG A 412 -23.71 14.06 0.01
CA ARG A 412 -22.98 12.93 0.56
C ARG A 412 -21.53 12.94 0.12
N ILE A 413 -20.63 12.60 1.04
CA ILE A 413 -19.19 12.49 0.80
C ILE A 413 -18.77 11.08 1.19
N VAL A 414 -18.22 10.32 0.24
CA VAL A 414 -17.59 9.01 0.50
C VAL A 414 -16.08 9.18 0.53
N TYR A 415 -15.46 8.95 1.68
CA TYR A 415 -14.01 9.05 1.85
C TYR A 415 -13.43 7.65 1.97
N VAL A 416 -12.58 7.26 1.01
CA VAL A 416 -11.72 6.07 1.05
C VAL A 416 -10.34 6.48 1.54
N SER A 417 -9.75 5.75 2.49
CA SER A 417 -8.45 6.13 3.05
C SER A 417 -7.58 4.95 3.46
N CYS A 418 -6.30 5.06 3.11
CA CYS A 418 -5.23 4.14 3.54
C CYS A 418 -4.54 4.57 4.85
N ASN A 419 -4.98 5.67 5.46
CA ASN A 419 -4.39 6.21 6.67
C ASN A 419 -5.47 6.79 7.61
N PRO A 420 -5.88 6.03 8.65
CA PRO A 420 -6.97 6.45 9.53
C PRO A 420 -6.64 7.71 10.35
N GLU A 421 -5.37 8.00 10.62
CA GLU A 421 -4.95 9.19 11.39
C GLU A 421 -5.19 10.48 10.58
N THR A 422 -4.80 10.49 9.31
CA THR A 422 -5.04 11.62 8.42
C THR A 422 -6.51 11.73 8.03
N PHE A 423 -7.20 10.60 7.82
CA PHE A 423 -8.65 10.57 7.62
C PHE A 423 -9.38 11.27 8.77
N ALA A 424 -9.13 10.84 10.02
CA ALA A 424 -9.80 11.40 11.19
C ALA A 424 -9.54 12.91 11.32
N THR A 425 -8.33 13.35 10.99
CA THR A 425 -7.99 14.79 10.96
C THR A 425 -8.75 15.52 9.85
N ASP A 426 -8.77 14.98 8.63
CA ASP A 426 -9.38 15.63 7.47
C ASP A 426 -10.89 15.84 7.64
N ILE A 427 -11.61 14.87 8.19
CA ILE A 427 -13.07 14.97 8.34
C ILE A 427 -13.51 16.06 9.32
N THR A 428 -12.65 16.49 10.25
CA THR A 428 -12.94 17.63 11.15
C THR A 428 -13.19 18.92 10.39
N GLU A 429 -12.57 19.09 9.22
CA GLU A 429 -12.68 20.28 8.39
C GLU A 429 -14.05 20.41 7.71
N LEU A 430 -14.84 19.32 7.68
CA LEU A 430 -16.19 19.31 7.12
C LEU A 430 -17.27 19.65 8.16
N VAL A 431 -16.99 19.52 9.45
CA VAL A 431 -17.95 19.82 10.53
C VAL A 431 -18.48 21.26 10.45
N PRO A 432 -17.65 22.31 10.24
CA PRO A 432 -18.14 23.69 10.10
C PRO A 432 -19.05 23.92 8.87
N PHE A 433 -19.07 22.99 7.91
CA PHE A 433 -19.94 23.03 6.73
C PHE A 433 -21.23 22.24 6.90
N GLY A 434 -21.48 21.69 8.10
CA GLY A 434 -22.70 20.97 8.45
C GLY A 434 -22.69 19.50 8.02
N TYR A 435 -21.52 18.86 7.96
CA TYR A 435 -21.44 17.42 7.72
C TYR A 435 -21.31 16.63 9.01
N GLU A 436 -21.97 15.48 9.06
CA GLU A 436 -21.84 14.48 10.12
C GLU A 436 -21.25 13.20 9.56
N LEU A 437 -20.29 12.62 10.29
CA LEU A 437 -19.84 11.26 10.04
C LEU A 437 -20.96 10.27 10.38
N LYS A 438 -21.31 9.38 9.45
CA LYS A 438 -22.38 8.40 9.65
C LYS A 438 -21.88 6.97 9.85
N ARG A 439 -20.81 6.59 9.14
CA ARG A 439 -20.26 5.23 9.20
C ARG A 439 -18.80 5.22 8.78
N VAL A 440 -18.00 4.37 9.41
CA VAL A 440 -16.64 4.02 9.00
C VAL A 440 -16.52 2.50 8.96
N GLN A 441 -16.11 1.95 7.83
CA GLN A 441 -15.85 0.53 7.64
C GLN A 441 -14.36 0.33 7.33
N PRO A 442 -13.56 -0.13 8.30
CA PRO A 442 -12.20 -0.57 8.04
C PRO A 442 -12.19 -1.86 7.22
N VAL A 443 -11.18 -2.03 6.38
CA VAL A 443 -10.94 -3.21 5.55
C VAL A 443 -9.46 -3.56 5.61
N ASP A 444 -9.16 -4.83 5.86
CA ASP A 444 -7.80 -5.31 5.82
C ASP A 444 -7.34 -5.61 4.39
N LEU A 445 -6.90 -4.58 3.68
CA LEU A 445 -6.30 -4.70 2.35
C LEU A 445 -4.91 -5.36 2.40
N PHE A 446 -4.22 -5.33 3.55
CA PHE A 446 -2.84 -5.76 3.71
C PHE A 446 -2.62 -6.64 4.95
N PRO A 447 -3.06 -7.91 4.91
CA PRO A 447 -2.78 -8.89 5.95
C PRO A 447 -1.29 -8.94 6.33
N HIS A 448 -1.00 -9.23 7.60
CA HIS A 448 0.37 -9.28 8.16
C HIS A 448 1.12 -7.95 8.19
N THR A 449 0.47 -6.84 7.85
CA THR A 449 1.03 -5.50 7.95
C THR A 449 0.19 -4.62 8.88
N VAL A 450 0.74 -3.46 9.23
CA VAL A 450 0.07 -2.45 10.04
C VAL A 450 -1.01 -1.66 9.30
N HIS A 451 -1.07 -1.80 7.99
CA HIS A 451 -1.90 -0.95 7.14
C HIS A 451 -3.35 -1.42 7.19
N VAL A 452 -4.26 -0.46 7.22
CA VAL A 452 -5.70 -0.67 7.18
C VAL A 452 -6.27 0.39 6.24
N GLU A 453 -7.12 -0.06 5.33
CA GLU A 453 -7.92 0.82 4.49
C GLU A 453 -9.25 1.06 5.19
N LEU A 454 -9.95 2.12 4.83
CA LEU A 454 -11.32 2.35 5.29
C LEU A 454 -12.15 3.02 4.21
N VAL A 455 -13.46 2.80 4.29
CA VAL A 455 -14.47 3.57 3.57
C VAL A 455 -15.36 4.21 4.61
N SER A 456 -15.70 5.48 4.42
CA SER A 456 -16.63 6.20 5.29
C SER A 456 -17.59 7.04 4.48
N VAL A 457 -18.71 7.38 5.10
CA VAL A 457 -19.68 8.32 4.54
C VAL A 457 -19.98 9.43 5.53
N LEU A 458 -19.95 10.65 5.02
CA LEU A 458 -20.42 11.85 5.68
C LEU A 458 -21.61 12.41 4.93
N GLU A 459 -22.61 12.86 5.68
CA GLU A 459 -23.82 13.44 5.11
C GLU A 459 -24.01 14.85 5.62
N LYS A 460 -24.52 15.70 4.74
CA LYS A 460 -24.91 17.05 5.13
C LYS A 460 -26.19 16.99 5.97
N ILE A 461 -26.16 17.63 7.14
CA ILE A 461 -27.35 17.80 7.99
C ILE A 461 -28.40 18.55 7.16
N LYS A 462 -29.58 17.94 7.00
CA LYS A 462 -30.73 18.64 6.42
C LYS A 462 -31.25 19.61 7.48
N GLU A 463 -31.27 20.90 7.17
CA GLU A 463 -32.00 21.87 8.00
C GLU A 463 -33.48 21.43 8.03
N ALA A 464 -33.99 21.23 9.24
CA ALA A 464 -35.35 20.73 9.51
C ALA A 464 -36.43 21.77 9.22
#